data_AF-A0A371H4T6-F1
#
_entry.id   AF-A0A371H4T6-F1
#
_cell.length_a   1.000
_cell.length_b   1.000
_cell.length_c   1.000
_cell.angle_alpha   90.00
_cell.angle_beta   90.00
_cell.angle_gamma   90.00
#
_symmetry.space_group_name_H-M   'P 1'
#
loop_
_entity.id
_entity.type
_entity.pdbx_description
1 polymer ?
#
loop_
_entity_poly.entity_id
_entity_poly.type
_entity_poly.pdbx_seq_one_letter_code
_entity_poly.pdbx_strand_id
1 'polypeptide(L)'
;MNGAVEAANKNIKKIIQKMVVTYKDWHEMLPYALHEYHTSIRTSTGATLYSLVYGTEAVLPIEVEIPSLRVLADLELEEVKWRRIKNAFDKKARPHVFKEGDMVLKKILPNAKDQRGKWAPNYEGPYVVKQAFSRGALILTDTEG
;
A
#
# COMPACT_ATOMS: atom_id res chain seq x y z
N MET A 1 11.49 10.35 38.98
CA MET A 1 12.79 10.44 38.29
C MET A 1 12.53 10.48 36.79
N ASN A 2 12.80 11.60 36.11
CA ASN A 2 12.56 11.78 34.66
C ASN A 2 13.86 12.08 33.86
N GLY A 3 15.03 11.74 34.41
CA GLY A 3 16.33 12.14 33.86
C GLY A 3 16.59 11.73 32.41
N ALA A 4 16.09 10.57 31.97
CA ALA A 4 16.21 10.12 30.58
C ALA A 4 15.41 11.01 29.61
N VAL A 5 14.18 11.36 29.98
CA VAL A 5 13.31 12.25 29.20
C VAL A 5 13.89 13.66 29.17
N GLU A 6 14.42 14.14 30.30
CA GLU A 6 15.08 15.45 30.39
C GLU A 6 16.32 15.53 29.48
N ALA A 7 17.13 14.47 29.45
CA ALA A 7 18.29 14.40 28.56
C ALA A 7 17.89 14.36 27.07
N ALA A 8 16.85 13.60 26.72
CA ALA A 8 16.31 13.55 25.36
C ALA A 8 15.77 14.92 24.93
N ASN A 9 14.96 15.56 25.77
CA ASN A 9 14.40 16.89 25.51
C ASN A 9 15.50 17.95 25.34
N LYS A 10 16.58 17.87 26.13
CA LYS A 10 17.74 18.76 26.00
C LYS A 10 18.45 18.59 24.65
N ASN A 11 18.55 17.37 24.13
CA ASN A 11 19.14 17.12 22.82
C ASN A 11 18.24 17.60 21.69
N ILE A 12 16.94 17.29 21.73
CA ILE A 12 15.97 17.75 20.72
C ILE A 12 15.96 19.29 20.66
N LYS A 13 15.95 19.96 21.81
CA LYS A 13 16.04 21.43 21.87
C LYS A 13 17.29 21.97 21.17
N LYS A 14 18.46 21.34 21.36
CA LYS A 14 19.71 21.76 20.69
C LYS A 14 19.63 21.60 19.17
N ILE A 15 18.98 20.55 18.68
CA ILE A 15 18.81 20.31 17.24
C ILE A 15 17.88 21.37 16.64
N ILE A 16 16.72 21.58 17.26
CA ILE A 16 15.76 22.61 16.83
C ILE A 16 16.43 23.99 16.80
N GLN A 17 17.20 24.35 17.83
CA GLN A 17 17.93 25.62 17.89
C GLN A 17 18.93 25.83 16.73
N LYS A 18 19.41 24.75 16.09
CA LYS A 18 20.30 24.84 14.92
C LYS A 18 19.53 24.95 13.60
N MET A 19 18.34 24.37 13.53
CA MET A 19 17.51 24.33 12.31
C MET A 19 16.61 25.56 12.16
N VAL A 20 16.18 26.12 13.28
CA VAL A 20 15.32 27.31 13.35
C VAL A 20 16.07 28.54 12.82
N VAL A 21 15.47 29.21 11.83
CA VAL A 21 15.99 30.49 11.30
C VAL A 21 15.36 31.66 12.05
N THR A 22 14.07 31.54 12.40
CA THR A 22 13.31 32.53 13.17
C THR A 22 12.56 31.85 14.30
N TYR A 23 12.43 32.47 15.48
CA TYR A 23 11.77 31.80 16.62
C TYR A 23 10.32 31.32 16.34
N LYS A 24 9.69 31.82 15.28
CA LYS A 24 8.32 31.49 14.89
C LYS A 24 8.20 30.17 14.12
N ASP A 25 9.27 29.68 13.49
CA ASP A 25 9.27 28.51 12.61
C ASP A 25 9.60 27.18 13.32
N TRP A 26 9.78 27.19 14.64
CA TRP A 26 10.20 25.99 15.39
C TRP A 26 9.32 24.76 15.20
N HIS A 27 8.02 24.97 14.98
CA HIS A 27 7.04 23.90 14.78
C HIS A 27 7.13 23.29 13.37
N GLU A 28 7.56 24.06 12.37
CA GLU A 28 7.87 23.56 11.02
C GLU A 28 9.17 22.75 11.02
N MET A 29 10.14 23.14 11.87
CA MET A 29 11.43 22.45 11.99
C MET A 29 11.38 21.22 12.89
N LEU A 30 10.37 21.10 13.76
CA LEU A 30 10.25 20.00 14.73
C LEU A 30 10.28 18.60 14.09
N PRO A 31 9.54 18.30 13.00
CA PRO A 31 9.61 16.99 12.35
C PRO A 31 11.01 16.63 11.85
N TYR A 32 11.74 17.61 11.30
CA TYR A 32 13.12 17.42 10.81
C TYR A 32 14.10 17.20 11.96
N ALA A 33 13.96 17.96 13.05
CA ALA A 33 14.79 17.79 14.24
C ALA A 33 14.58 16.43 14.90
N LEU A 34 13.33 15.94 14.93
CA LEU A 34 13.02 14.60 15.40
C LEU A 34 13.58 13.52 14.47
N HIS A 35 13.49 13.73 13.16
CA HIS A 35 14.09 12.81 12.18
C HIS A 35 15.60 12.69 12.39
N GLU A 36 16.33 13.81 12.47
CA GLU A 36 17.76 13.82 12.76
C GLU A 36 18.07 13.17 14.11
N TYR A 37 17.26 13.43 15.14
CA TYR A 37 17.41 12.78 16.44
C TYR A 37 17.26 11.25 16.34
N HIS A 38 16.37 10.75 15.49
CA HIS A 38 16.14 9.31 15.31
C HIS A 38 17.21 8.64 14.43
N THR A 39 17.71 9.31 13.40
CA THR A 39 18.62 8.73 12.40
C THR A 39 20.10 9.07 12.61
N SER A 40 20.44 9.92 13.58
CA SER A 40 21.83 10.22 13.93
C SER A 40 22.44 9.15 14.84
N ILE A 41 23.66 8.73 14.52
CA ILE A 41 24.44 7.77 15.29
C ILE A 41 24.81 8.38 16.64
N ARG A 42 24.53 7.67 17.74
CA ARG A 42 24.91 8.10 19.09
C ARG A 42 26.35 7.68 19.37
N THR A 43 27.18 8.61 19.81
CA THR A 43 28.59 8.32 20.17
C THR A 43 28.74 7.28 21.27
N SER A 44 27.77 7.17 22.18
CA SER A 44 27.79 6.20 23.28
C SER A 44 27.44 4.77 22.87
N THR A 45 26.58 4.57 21.86
CA THR A 45 26.11 3.24 21.45
C THR A 45 26.60 2.83 20.05
N GLY A 46 27.12 3.77 19.26
CA GLY A 46 27.50 3.52 17.86
C GLY A 46 26.34 3.23 16.92
N ALA A 47 25.09 3.36 17.39
CA ALA A 47 23.87 3.06 16.65
C ALA A 47 22.94 4.27 16.57
N THR A 48 22.04 4.28 15.59
CA THR A 48 20.96 5.27 15.52
C THR A 48 19.84 4.89 16.49
N LEU A 49 19.05 5.87 16.94
CA LEU A 49 17.93 5.55 17.84
C LEU A 49 16.87 4.72 17.11
N TYR A 50 16.68 4.98 15.81
CA TYR A 50 15.77 4.22 14.97
C TYR A 50 16.17 2.74 14.88
N SER A 51 17.45 2.43 14.65
CA SER A 51 17.88 1.03 14.56
C SER A 51 17.80 0.28 15.88
N LEU A 52 17.93 0.97 17.02
CA LEU A 52 17.66 0.38 18.33
C LEU A 52 16.18 0.02 18.55
N VAL A 53 15.25 0.75 17.94
CA VAL A 53 13.80 0.50 18.09
C VAL A 53 13.30 -0.54 17.09
N TYR A 54 13.70 -0.44 15.83
CA TYR A 54 13.16 -1.24 14.74
C TYR A 54 14.09 -2.37 14.27
N GLY A 55 15.31 -2.45 14.79
CA GLY A 55 16.30 -3.47 14.44
C GLY A 55 16.96 -3.27 13.07
N THR A 56 16.64 -2.20 12.35
CA THR A 56 17.24 -1.82 11.06
C THR A 56 17.43 -0.32 10.98
N GLU A 57 18.42 0.12 10.21
CA GLU A 57 18.60 1.54 9.93
C GLU A 57 17.43 2.10 9.11
N ALA A 58 17.09 3.36 9.37
CA ALA A 58 16.03 4.07 8.64
C ALA A 58 16.41 4.25 7.18
N VAL A 59 15.45 4.00 6.27
CA VAL A 59 15.61 4.37 4.85
C VAL A 59 15.43 5.87 4.73
N LEU A 60 16.49 6.57 4.32
CA LEU A 60 16.48 8.02 4.18
C LEU A 60 15.76 8.45 2.90
N PRO A 61 15.18 9.66 2.84
CA PRO A 61 14.54 10.16 1.61
C PRO A 61 15.42 10.08 0.36
N ILE A 62 16.73 10.35 0.50
CA ILE A 62 17.69 10.26 -0.61
C ILE A 62 17.87 8.83 -1.14
N GLU A 63 17.71 7.82 -0.28
CA GLU A 63 17.75 6.40 -0.69
C GLU A 63 16.48 5.98 -1.44
N VAL A 64 15.38 6.72 -1.26
CA VAL A 64 14.15 6.52 -2.01
C VAL A 64 14.23 7.27 -3.34
N GLU A 65 14.73 8.50 -3.33
CA GLU A 65 14.91 9.33 -4.54
C GLU A 65 15.98 8.77 -5.48
N ILE A 66 17.08 8.28 -4.92
CA ILE A 66 18.11 7.50 -5.60
C ILE A 66 17.96 6.07 -5.08
N PRO A 67 17.19 5.20 -5.77
CA PRO A 67 16.82 3.88 -5.27
C PRO A 67 18.03 3.09 -4.78
N SER A 68 18.16 2.99 -3.45
CA SER A 68 19.24 2.23 -2.82
C SER A 68 19.02 0.74 -3.00
N LEU A 69 20.06 -0.08 -2.79
CA LEU A 69 19.95 -1.53 -2.91
C LEU A 69 18.84 -2.14 -2.02
N ARG A 70 18.58 -1.54 -0.85
CA ARG A 70 17.53 -2.00 0.06
C ARG A 70 16.15 -1.72 -0.52
N VAL A 71 15.93 -0.50 -1.01
CA VAL A 71 14.68 -0.11 -1.67
C VAL A 71 14.42 -0.97 -2.90
N LEU A 72 15.45 -1.23 -3.71
CA LEU A 72 15.35 -2.11 -4.88
C LEU A 72 14.98 -3.55 -4.49
N ALA A 73 15.62 -4.10 -3.45
CA ALA A 73 15.31 -5.45 -2.98
C ALA A 73 13.86 -5.58 -2.47
N ASP A 74 13.35 -4.58 -1.76
CA ASP A 74 11.95 -4.55 -1.30
C ASP A 74 10.97 -4.48 -2.47
N LEU A 75 11.28 -3.69 -3.51
CA LEU A 75 10.48 -3.62 -4.74
C LEU A 75 10.48 -4.95 -5.50
N GLU A 76 11.62 -5.61 -5.65
CA GLU A 76 11.70 -6.94 -6.28
C GLU A 76 10.89 -7.98 -5.51
N LEU A 77 10.92 -7.93 -4.18
CA LEU A 77 10.13 -8.83 -3.33
C LEU A 77 8.63 -8.61 -3.52
N GLU A 78 8.19 -7.35 -3.56
CA GLU A 78 6.83 -6.95 -3.91
C GLU A 78 6.42 -7.54 -5.27
N GLU A 79 7.22 -7.35 -6.32
CA GLU A 79 6.93 -7.89 -7.66
C GLU A 79 6.80 -9.41 -7.66
N VAL A 80 7.71 -10.12 -6.98
CA VAL A 80 7.66 -11.58 -6.87
C VAL A 80 6.39 -12.03 -6.14
N LYS A 81 6.00 -11.33 -5.07
CA LYS A 81 4.77 -11.59 -4.33
C LYS A 81 3.53 -11.40 -5.21
N TRP A 82 3.45 -10.29 -5.94
CA TRP A 82 2.37 -10.01 -6.87
C TRP A 82 2.28 -11.08 -7.97
N ARG A 83 3.43 -11.47 -8.53
CA ARG A 83 3.52 -12.54 -9.54
C ARG A 83 3.02 -13.88 -8.99
N ARG A 84 3.36 -14.22 -7.74
CA ARG A 84 2.86 -15.44 -7.07
C ARG A 84 1.34 -15.40 -6.87
N ILE A 85 0.80 -14.26 -6.42
CA ILE A 85 -0.65 -14.07 -6.23
C ILE A 85 -1.38 -14.23 -7.56
N LYS A 86 -0.90 -13.55 -8.61
CA LYS A 86 -1.45 -13.66 -9.97
C LYS A 86 -1.45 -15.11 -10.45
N ASN A 87 -0.32 -15.80 -10.37
CA ASN A 87 -0.20 -17.19 -10.80
C ASN A 87 -1.12 -18.14 -10.00
N ALA A 88 -1.28 -17.91 -8.69
CA ALA A 88 -2.18 -18.72 -7.86
C ALA A 88 -3.65 -18.51 -8.25
N PHE A 89 -4.03 -17.30 -8.62
CA PHE A 89 -5.36 -16.99 -9.14
C PHE A 89 -5.57 -17.62 -10.53
N ASP A 90 -4.63 -17.41 -11.45
CA ASP A 90 -4.70 -17.93 -12.82
C ASP A 90 -4.75 -19.47 -12.85
N LYS A 91 -4.04 -20.16 -11.93
CA LYS A 91 -4.13 -21.64 -11.80
C LYS A 91 -5.52 -22.13 -11.39
N LYS A 92 -6.28 -21.33 -10.64
CA LYS A 92 -7.65 -21.67 -10.22
C LYS A 92 -8.69 -21.22 -11.23
N ALA A 93 -8.37 -20.24 -12.06
CA ALA A 93 -9.22 -19.83 -13.16
C ALA A 93 -9.26 -20.95 -14.20
N ARG A 94 -10.47 -21.44 -14.49
CA ARG A 94 -10.70 -22.30 -15.65
C ARG A 94 -11.07 -21.38 -16.81
N PRO A 95 -10.20 -21.22 -17.82
CA PRO A 95 -10.55 -20.41 -18.97
C PRO A 95 -11.80 -20.99 -19.62
N HIS A 96 -12.87 -20.19 -19.68
CA HIS A 96 -14.10 -20.56 -20.36
C HIS A 96 -14.30 -19.59 -21.52
N VAL A 97 -14.41 -20.13 -22.73
CA VAL A 97 -14.64 -19.35 -23.93
C VAL A 97 -16.14 -19.34 -24.17
N PHE A 98 -16.76 -18.19 -23.94
CA PHE A 98 -18.16 -17.97 -24.25
C PHE A 98 -18.36 -17.84 -25.76
N LYS A 99 -19.45 -18.40 -26.26
CA LYS A 99 -19.90 -18.30 -27.65
C LYS A 99 -21.19 -17.51 -27.71
N GLU A 100 -21.47 -16.95 -28.89
CA GLU A 100 -22.77 -16.35 -29.16
C GLU A 100 -23.87 -17.40 -28.98
N GLY A 101 -24.94 -17.03 -28.27
CA GLY A 101 -26.03 -17.93 -27.88
C GLY A 101 -25.88 -18.59 -26.51
N ASP A 102 -24.70 -18.54 -25.86
CA ASP A 102 -24.53 -19.09 -24.52
C ASP A 102 -25.37 -18.31 -23.48
N MET A 103 -25.99 -19.02 -22.55
CA MET A 103 -26.69 -18.40 -21.42
C MET A 103 -25.74 -18.13 -20.26
N VAL A 104 -25.74 -16.90 -19.76
CA VAL A 104 -24.85 -16.47 -18.67
C VAL A 104 -25.59 -15.69 -17.60
N LEU A 105 -25.08 -15.76 -16.38
CA LEU A 105 -25.50 -14.94 -15.25
C LEU A 105 -24.47 -13.84 -15.03
N LYS A 106 -24.94 -12.60 -14.85
CA LYS A 106 -24.06 -11.46 -14.57
C LYS A 106 -23.94 -11.26 -13.07
N LYS A 107 -22.71 -11.12 -12.57
CA LYS A 107 -22.46 -10.91 -11.14
C LYS A 107 -22.83 -9.49 -10.75
N ILE A 108 -23.61 -9.34 -9.69
CA ILE A 108 -23.98 -8.03 -9.14
C ILE A 108 -22.77 -7.48 -8.37
N LEU A 109 -22.36 -6.25 -8.70
CA LEU A 109 -21.22 -5.60 -8.03
C LEU A 109 -21.63 -5.09 -6.64
N PRO A 110 -20.73 -5.13 -5.63
CA PRO A 110 -21.06 -4.77 -4.24
C PRO A 110 -21.61 -3.35 -4.04
N ASN A 111 -21.36 -2.45 -5.00
CA ASN A 111 -21.81 -1.06 -4.95
C ASN A 111 -23.30 -0.90 -5.29
N ALA A 112 -23.91 -1.88 -5.96
CA ALA A 112 -25.35 -1.94 -6.18
C ALA A 112 -25.98 -2.68 -4.99
N LYS A 113 -26.14 -1.98 -3.85
CA LYS A 113 -26.77 -2.57 -2.66
C LYS A 113 -28.25 -2.83 -2.92
N ASP A 114 -28.62 -4.10 -3.00
CA ASP A 114 -30.02 -4.53 -2.87
C ASP A 114 -30.47 -4.31 -1.42
N GLN A 115 -31.66 -3.75 -1.23
CA GLN A 115 -32.26 -3.54 0.10
C GLN A 115 -32.51 -4.86 0.84
N ARG A 116 -32.51 -6.00 0.14
CA ARG A 116 -32.65 -7.35 0.70
C ARG A 116 -31.44 -7.80 1.52
N GLY A 117 -30.34 -7.04 1.50
CA GLY A 117 -29.18 -7.26 2.38
C GLY A 117 -28.53 -8.62 2.17
N LYS A 118 -28.23 -9.33 3.26
CA LYS A 118 -27.47 -10.60 3.27
C LYS A 118 -28.05 -11.71 2.37
N TRP A 119 -29.34 -11.64 2.06
CA TRP A 119 -30.07 -12.66 1.30
C TRP A 119 -30.39 -12.25 -0.15
N ALA A 120 -29.84 -11.12 -0.61
CA ALA A 120 -29.93 -10.73 -1.99
C ALA A 120 -29.17 -11.73 -2.90
N PRO A 121 -29.71 -12.05 -4.09
CA PRO A 121 -28.97 -12.81 -5.09
C PRO A 121 -27.65 -12.11 -5.44
N ASN A 122 -26.56 -12.86 -5.61
CA ASN A 122 -25.27 -12.31 -6.03
C ASN A 122 -25.15 -12.17 -7.57
N TYR A 123 -26.16 -12.61 -8.30
CA TYR A 123 -26.19 -12.70 -9.75
C TYR A 123 -27.57 -12.29 -10.29
N GLU A 124 -27.58 -11.67 -11.47
CA GLU A 124 -28.76 -11.27 -12.26
C GLU A 124 -28.82 -12.03 -13.59
N GLY A 125 -30.02 -12.20 -14.15
CA GLY A 125 -30.27 -12.91 -15.41
C GLY A 125 -31.29 -14.06 -15.29
N PRO A 126 -31.45 -14.89 -16.33
CA PRO A 126 -30.45 -15.21 -17.36
C PRO A 126 -30.37 -14.22 -18.52
N TYR A 127 -29.17 -14.08 -19.10
CA TYR A 127 -28.91 -13.34 -20.33
C TYR A 127 -28.32 -14.25 -21.40
N VAL A 128 -28.50 -13.86 -22.67
CA VAL A 128 -27.88 -14.53 -23.82
C VAL A 128 -26.68 -13.72 -24.30
N VAL A 129 -25.56 -14.39 -24.57
CA VAL A 129 -24.39 -13.77 -25.20
C VAL A 129 -24.71 -13.42 -26.65
N LYS A 130 -24.84 -12.13 -26.95
CA LYS A 130 -25.08 -11.63 -28.31
C LYS A 130 -23.79 -11.56 -29.12
N GLN A 131 -22.69 -11.18 -28.47
CA GLN A 131 -21.37 -11.07 -29.10
C GLN A 131 -20.27 -11.33 -28.09
N ALA A 132 -19.29 -12.15 -28.46
CA ALA A 132 -18.11 -12.45 -27.65
C ALA A 132 -16.83 -11.87 -28.28
N PHE A 133 -16.04 -11.13 -27.49
CA PHE A 133 -14.77 -10.56 -27.95
C PHE A 133 -13.57 -11.42 -27.51
N SER A 134 -12.48 -11.38 -28.29
CA SER A 134 -11.25 -12.16 -28.04
C SER A 134 -10.55 -11.86 -26.70
N ARG A 135 -10.91 -10.76 -26.04
CA ARG A 135 -10.39 -10.36 -24.70
C ARG A 135 -11.32 -10.71 -23.54
N GLY A 136 -12.39 -11.48 -23.78
CA GLY A 136 -13.32 -11.93 -22.74
C GLY A 136 -14.42 -10.93 -22.37
N ALA A 137 -14.53 -9.80 -23.09
CA ALA A 137 -15.70 -8.94 -23.00
C ALA A 137 -16.88 -9.57 -23.75
N LEU A 138 -18.10 -9.39 -23.24
CA LEU A 138 -19.33 -9.93 -23.80
C LEU A 138 -20.38 -8.82 -23.93
N ILE A 139 -21.14 -8.83 -25.03
CA ILE A 139 -22.41 -8.11 -25.13
C ILE A 139 -23.51 -9.09 -24.79
N LEU A 140 -24.35 -8.73 -23.82
CA LEU A 140 -25.46 -9.53 -23.34
C LEU A 140 -26.78 -8.94 -23.86
N THR A 141 -27.76 -9.80 -24.13
CA THR A 141 -29.15 -9.41 -24.43
C THR A 141 -30.11 -10.21 -23.56
N ASP A 142 -31.28 -9.65 -23.27
CA ASP A 142 -32.34 -10.35 -22.53
C ASP A 142 -32.86 -11.54 -23.34
N THR A 143 -33.45 -12.53 -22.67
CA THR A 143 -33.98 -13.74 -23.33
C THR A 143 -35.12 -13.46 -24.33
N GLU A 144 -35.66 -12.24 -24.32
CA GLU A 144 -36.77 -11.81 -25.19
C GLU A 144 -36.32 -11.11 -26.48
N GLY A 145 -35.02 -10.83 -26.64
CA GLY A 145 -34.43 -10.24 -27.85
C GLY A 145 -33.84 -8.85 -27.66
#